data_AF-A0A0B7AAI7-F1
#
_entry.id   AF-A0A0B7AAI7-F1
#
_cell.length_a   1.000
_cell.length_b   1.000
_cell.length_c   1.000
_cell.angle_alpha   90.00
_cell.angle_beta   90.00
_cell.angle_gamma   90.00
#
_symmetry.space_group_name_H-M   'P 1'
#
loop_
_entity.id
_entity.type
_entity.pdbx_description
1 polymer ?
#
loop_
_entity_poly.entity_id
_entity_poly.type
_entity_poly.pdbx_seq_one_letter_code
_entity_poly.pdbx_strand_id
1 'polypeptide(L)'
;SSQYYIHELNLIDAAASGWLRMMKGINLNIFRGFSTEEDMLNYFLTQAYYDNASIIAGVVFEDLPDDGSIPPHLHYKIRQNATYLPSTKQVRKPTWVPGPGQNFYPYYQFGFVWVQDLIERAIIDLQVGRDVVEPGSYIQQFPYPCYVWDQFMFMIEHVMPLCLTFSWVYSV
;
A
#
# COMPACT_ATOMS: atom_id res chain seq x y z
N SER A 1 22.80 -35.88 30.53
CA SER A 1 22.42 -34.46 30.50
C SER A 1 23.24 -33.67 29.48
N SER A 2 24.58 -33.69 29.52
CA SER A 2 25.44 -32.88 28.62
C SER A 2 25.24 -33.11 27.12
N GLN A 3 25.03 -34.35 26.67
CA GLN A 3 24.85 -34.68 25.24
C GLN A 3 23.55 -34.10 24.64
N TYR A 4 22.49 -33.99 25.46
CA TYR A 4 21.23 -33.39 25.04
C TYR A 4 21.38 -31.89 24.75
N TYR A 5 22.08 -31.16 25.62
CA TYR A 5 22.36 -29.73 25.42
C TYR A 5 23.23 -29.47 24.19
N ILE A 6 24.19 -30.35 23.89
CA ILE A 6 25.01 -30.23 22.67
C ILE A 6 24.16 -30.41 21.41
N HIS A 7 23.20 -31.34 21.42
CA HIS A 7 22.28 -31.53 20.30
C HIS A 7 21.38 -30.30 20.07
N GLU A 8 20.79 -29.75 21.13
CA GLU A 8 19.98 -28.52 21.05
C GLU A 8 20.79 -27.32 20.53
N LEU A 9 22.03 -27.14 21.00
CA LEU A 9 22.92 -26.09 20.52
C LEU A 9 23.24 -26.23 19.03
N ASN A 10 23.47 -27.45 18.55
CA ASN A 10 23.70 -27.70 17.12
C ASN A 10 22.46 -27.43 16.26
N LEU A 11 21.26 -27.69 16.79
CA LEU A 11 20.01 -27.36 16.09
C LEU A 11 19.80 -25.84 15.98
N ILE A 12 20.07 -25.10 17.07
CA ILE A 12 20.01 -23.64 17.08
C ILE A 12 21.05 -23.07 16.11
N ASP A 13 22.28 -23.59 16.12
CA ASP A 13 23.35 -23.14 15.23
C ASP A 13 23.01 -23.40 13.75
N ALA A 14 22.44 -24.57 13.44
CA ALA A 14 21.97 -24.90 12.10
C ALA A 14 20.81 -23.98 11.65
N ALA A 15 19.85 -23.69 12.55
CA ALA A 15 18.74 -22.79 12.27
C ALA A 15 19.23 -21.34 12.08
N ALA A 16 20.13 -20.85 12.93
CA ALA A 16 20.72 -19.53 12.85
C ALA A 16 21.54 -19.38 11.56
N SER A 17 22.36 -20.37 11.21
CA SER A 17 23.12 -20.39 9.96
C SER A 17 22.20 -20.40 8.74
N GLY A 18 21.10 -21.16 8.80
CA GLY A 18 20.06 -21.16 7.77
C GLY A 18 19.40 -19.79 7.60
N TRP A 19 19.02 -19.16 8.72
CA TRP A 19 18.43 -17.82 8.74
C TRP A 19 19.40 -16.76 8.20
N LEU A 20 20.65 -16.77 8.65
CA LEU A 20 21.68 -15.84 8.19
C LEU A 20 21.94 -15.99 6.68
N ARG A 21 21.95 -17.21 6.16
CA ARG A 21 22.08 -17.45 4.71
C ARG A 21 20.91 -16.88 3.93
N MET A 22 19.69 -16.99 4.46
CA MET A 22 18.49 -16.40 3.86
C MET A 22 18.53 -14.86 3.91
N MET A 23 18.95 -14.27 5.03
CA MET A 23 18.99 -12.82 5.24
C MET A 23 20.18 -12.13 4.56
N LYS A 24 21.21 -12.87 4.14
CA LYS A 24 22.47 -12.31 3.58
C LYS A 24 22.26 -11.34 2.40
N GLY A 25 21.18 -11.48 1.64
CA GLY A 25 20.85 -10.62 0.50
C GLY A 25 19.95 -9.42 0.82
N ILE A 26 19.48 -9.28 2.06
CA ILE A 26 18.54 -8.23 2.46
C ILE A 26 19.32 -7.05 3.02
N ASN A 27 19.24 -5.91 2.32
CA ASN A 27 19.74 -4.65 2.84
C ASN A 27 18.65 -3.99 3.69
N LEU A 28 18.93 -3.79 4.99
CA LEU A 28 18.01 -3.11 5.91
C LEU A 28 18.12 -1.58 5.82
N ASN A 29 19.16 -1.04 5.20
CA ASN A 29 19.29 0.38 4.96
C ASN A 29 18.53 0.77 3.68
N ILE A 30 17.22 0.96 3.84
CA ILE A 30 16.28 1.25 2.75
C ILE A 30 16.02 2.74 2.53
N PHE A 31 16.45 3.61 3.47
CA PHE A 31 16.15 5.03 3.44
C PHE A 31 17.22 5.81 2.69
N ARG A 32 16.80 6.65 1.74
CA ARG A 32 17.65 7.60 1.04
C ARG A 32 17.02 8.98 1.10
N GLY A 33 17.76 9.93 1.68
CA GLY A 33 17.33 11.33 1.78
C GLY A 33 17.64 12.10 0.49
N PHE A 34 16.77 13.06 0.17
CA PHE A 34 16.92 14.00 -0.94
C PHE A 34 16.63 15.41 -0.45
N SER A 35 17.27 16.41 -1.05
CA SER A 35 17.07 17.83 -0.73
C SER A 35 15.76 18.36 -1.28
N THR A 36 15.43 17.99 -2.53
CA THR A 36 14.22 18.47 -3.21
C THR A 36 13.41 17.31 -3.74
N GLU A 37 12.12 17.56 -3.94
CA GLU A 37 11.22 16.61 -4.58
C GLU A 37 11.64 16.30 -6.03
N GLU A 38 12.17 17.28 -6.75
CA GLU A 38 12.63 17.11 -8.13
C GLU A 38 13.84 16.18 -8.19
N ASP A 39 14.80 16.32 -7.28
CA ASP A 39 15.97 15.43 -7.20
C ASP A 39 15.54 13.97 -6.96
N MET A 40 14.59 13.77 -6.05
CA MET A 40 14.02 12.46 -5.77
C MET A 40 13.34 11.87 -7.01
N LEU A 41 12.53 12.66 -7.72
CA LEU A 41 11.83 12.21 -8.92
C LEU A 41 12.79 11.91 -10.07
N ASN A 42 13.80 12.75 -10.27
CA ASN A 42 14.82 12.53 -11.28
C ASN A 42 15.59 11.23 -10.99
N TYR A 43 15.96 11.00 -9.72
CA TYR A 43 16.58 9.75 -9.30
C TYR A 43 15.69 8.53 -9.59
N PHE A 44 14.39 8.61 -9.30
CA PHE A 44 13.45 7.51 -9.55
C PHE A 44 13.30 7.16 -11.02
N LEU A 45 13.30 8.16 -11.90
CA LEU A 45 13.06 7.96 -13.32
C LEU A 45 14.32 7.54 -14.09
N THR A 46 15.51 7.98 -13.65
CA THR A 46 16.76 7.79 -14.42
C THR A 46 17.71 6.79 -13.77
N GLN A 47 18.07 7.02 -12.50
CA GLN A 47 19.21 6.37 -11.86
C GLN A 47 18.84 5.09 -11.13
N ALA A 48 17.64 5.00 -10.56
CA ALA A 48 17.23 3.87 -9.71
C ALA A 48 17.32 2.50 -10.41
N TYR A 49 17.04 2.46 -11.71
CA TYR A 49 17.18 1.24 -12.50
C TYR A 49 18.64 0.79 -12.62
N TYR A 50 19.58 1.72 -12.81
CA TYR A 50 21.01 1.42 -12.92
C TYR A 50 21.63 1.05 -11.57
N ASP A 51 21.11 1.60 -10.48
CA ASP A 51 21.55 1.30 -9.12
C ASP A 51 21.02 -0.06 -8.61
N ASN A 52 20.23 -0.80 -9.41
CA ASN A 52 19.48 -1.99 -8.98
C ASN A 52 18.63 -1.74 -7.72
N ALA A 53 18.19 -0.49 -7.54
CA ALA A 53 17.41 -0.07 -6.38
C ALA A 53 15.92 -0.29 -6.65
N SER A 54 15.26 -1.09 -5.81
CA SER A 54 13.80 -1.27 -5.87
C SER A 54 13.11 -0.16 -5.11
N ILE A 55 12.34 0.68 -5.81
CA ILE A 55 11.62 1.80 -5.18
C ILE A 55 10.26 1.31 -4.71
N ILE A 56 9.99 1.47 -3.41
CA ILE A 56 8.69 1.17 -2.80
C ILE A 56 7.81 2.42 -2.83
N ALA A 57 8.28 3.50 -2.23
CA ALA A 57 7.62 4.79 -2.18
C ALA A 57 8.66 5.90 -1.91
N GLY A 58 8.32 7.12 -2.31
CA GLY A 58 8.97 8.35 -1.86
C GLY A 58 8.05 9.10 -0.90
N VAL A 59 8.61 9.68 0.15
CA VAL A 59 7.87 10.53 1.09
C VAL A 59 8.42 11.94 0.95
N VAL A 60 7.54 12.90 0.66
CA VAL A 60 7.90 14.31 0.54
C VAL A 60 7.16 15.06 1.63
N PHE A 61 7.91 15.76 2.45
CA PHE A 61 7.38 16.62 3.50
C PHE A 61 7.28 18.05 2.96
N GLU A 62 6.18 18.73 3.27
CA GLU A 62 5.87 20.09 2.83
C GLU A 62 5.93 21.04 4.06
N ASP A 63 6.28 22.31 3.80
CA ASP A 63 6.27 23.38 4.80
C ASP A 63 7.15 23.12 6.06
N LEU A 64 8.29 22.46 5.87
CA LEU A 64 9.29 22.31 6.93
C LEU A 64 10.07 23.61 7.16
N PRO A 65 10.21 24.08 8.40
CA PRO A 65 11.09 25.19 8.72
C PRO A 65 12.57 24.79 8.55
N ASP A 66 13.40 25.72 8.10
CA ASP A 66 14.85 25.51 7.85
C ASP A 66 15.63 25.06 9.10
N ASP A 67 15.08 25.33 10.28
CA ASP A 67 15.66 24.97 11.59
C ASP A 67 15.50 23.46 11.92
N GLY A 68 14.84 22.70 11.05
CA GLY A 68 14.63 21.26 11.20
C GLY A 68 13.64 20.89 12.32
N SER A 69 12.94 21.87 12.88
CA SER A 69 11.87 21.63 13.86
C SER A 69 10.61 21.12 13.19
N ILE A 70 9.87 20.26 13.89
CA ILE A 70 8.64 19.67 13.36
C ILE A 70 7.48 20.61 13.68
N PRO A 71 6.76 21.12 12.67
CA PRO A 71 5.62 22.00 12.91
C PRO A 71 4.48 21.23 13.61
N PRO A 72 3.60 21.93 14.38
CA PRO A 72 2.44 21.30 15.01
C PRO A 72 1.50 20.62 14.00
N HIS A 73 1.39 21.20 12.80
CA HIS A 73 0.66 20.60 11.68
C HIS A 73 1.63 20.36 10.53
N LEU A 74 1.88 19.08 10.24
CA LEU A 74 2.80 18.66 9.19
C LEU A 74 1.99 18.17 7.98
N HIS A 75 2.32 18.70 6.80
CA HIS A 75 1.83 18.19 5.54
C HIS A 75 2.90 17.30 4.89
N TYR A 76 2.49 16.13 4.42
CA TYR A 76 3.36 15.24 3.66
C TYR A 76 2.56 14.50 2.61
N LYS A 77 3.27 14.05 1.58
CA LYS A 77 2.73 13.26 0.48
C LYS A 77 3.57 12.02 0.27
N ILE A 78 2.88 10.90 0.03
CA ILE A 78 3.49 9.64 -0.35
C ILE A 78 3.36 9.51 -1.86
N ARG A 79 4.49 9.40 -2.55
CA ARG A 79 4.58 9.14 -4.00
C ARG A 79 4.95 7.69 -4.23
N GLN A 80 4.15 6.99 -5.01
CA GLN A 80 4.41 5.60 -5.39
C GLN A 80 4.08 5.41 -6.88
N ASN A 81 4.65 4.37 -7.48
CA ASN A 81 4.43 4.05 -8.88
C ASN A 81 2.94 3.80 -9.16
N ALA A 82 2.40 4.45 -10.19
CA ALA A 82 1.00 4.35 -10.60
C ALA A 82 0.55 2.95 -11.02
N THR A 83 1.49 2.04 -11.34
CA THR A 83 1.15 0.64 -11.65
C THR A 83 0.76 -0.16 -10.39
N TYR A 84 1.24 0.24 -9.21
CA TYR A 84 0.96 -0.45 -7.95
C TYR A 84 -0.34 0.03 -7.30
N LEU A 85 -0.79 1.24 -7.59
CA LEU A 85 -1.98 1.82 -6.95
C LEU A 85 -3.09 2.13 -7.93
N PRO A 86 -4.35 2.14 -7.47
CA PRO A 86 -5.44 2.63 -8.27
C PRO A 86 -5.25 4.13 -8.51
N SER A 87 -5.78 4.61 -9.64
CA SER A 87 -5.65 6.01 -10.00
C SER A 87 -6.40 6.91 -9.01
N THR A 88 -5.74 8.00 -8.60
CA THR A 88 -6.31 9.04 -7.73
C THR A 88 -7.14 10.09 -8.50
N LYS A 89 -7.39 9.87 -9.80
CA LYS A 89 -8.22 10.78 -10.63
C LYS A 89 -9.68 10.86 -10.15
N GLN A 90 -10.16 9.82 -9.49
CA GLN A 90 -11.55 9.73 -9.03
C GLN A 90 -11.57 9.10 -7.63
N VAL A 91 -12.30 9.73 -6.71
CA VAL A 91 -12.52 9.18 -5.35
C VAL A 91 -13.54 8.03 -5.39
N ARG A 92 -14.53 8.11 -6.28
CA ARG A 92 -15.59 7.11 -6.45
C ARG A 92 -15.96 6.98 -7.92
N LYS A 93 -16.38 5.78 -8.33
CA LYS A 93 -16.96 5.55 -9.68
C LYS A 93 -18.20 6.44 -9.89
N PRO A 94 -18.40 6.99 -11.11
CA PRO A 94 -19.53 7.85 -11.41
C PRO A 94 -20.88 7.12 -11.31
N THR A 95 -20.91 5.85 -11.72
CA THR A 95 -22.08 4.98 -11.61
C THR A 95 -21.92 4.05 -10.41
N TRP A 96 -22.95 4.01 -9.57
CA TRP A 96 -23.02 3.02 -8.50
C TRP A 96 -23.47 1.68 -9.07
N VAL A 97 -22.78 0.61 -8.67
CA VAL A 97 -23.13 -0.77 -9.02
C VAL A 97 -23.15 -1.54 -7.69
N PRO A 98 -24.21 -2.31 -7.40
CA PRO A 98 -24.25 -3.12 -6.19
C PRO A 98 -23.22 -4.24 -6.24
N GLY A 99 -22.79 -4.69 -5.06
CA GLY A 99 -21.90 -5.83 -4.88
C GLY A 99 -20.75 -5.53 -3.93
N PRO A 100 -20.09 -6.58 -3.40
CA PRO A 100 -18.90 -6.42 -2.59
C PRO A 100 -17.77 -5.74 -3.38
N GLY A 101 -16.85 -5.10 -2.66
CA GLY A 101 -15.62 -4.57 -3.22
C GLY A 101 -14.76 -5.67 -3.88
N GLN A 102 -13.73 -5.25 -4.60
CA GLN A 102 -12.79 -6.21 -5.19
C GLN A 102 -12.02 -6.97 -4.10
N ASN A 103 -11.73 -8.24 -4.33
CA ASN A 103 -10.91 -9.07 -3.41
C ASN A 103 -9.43 -8.65 -3.35
N PHE A 104 -9.00 -7.71 -4.21
CA PHE A 104 -7.63 -7.20 -4.29
C PHE A 104 -7.57 -5.78 -3.72
N TYR A 105 -6.64 -5.55 -2.80
CA TYR A 105 -6.52 -4.30 -2.02
C TYR A 105 -5.13 -3.70 -2.26
N PRO A 106 -4.95 -2.99 -3.39
CA PRO A 106 -3.63 -2.51 -3.82
C PRO A 106 -2.94 -1.64 -2.77
N TYR A 107 -3.68 -0.76 -2.08
CA TYR A 107 -3.14 0.08 -1.01
C TYR A 107 -2.50 -0.73 0.13
N TYR A 108 -3.07 -1.88 0.48
CA TYR A 108 -2.53 -2.74 1.52
C TYR A 108 -1.42 -3.66 0.98
N GLN A 109 -1.67 -4.32 -0.17
CA GLN A 109 -0.77 -5.32 -0.74
C GLN A 109 0.54 -4.74 -1.26
N PHE A 110 0.52 -3.51 -1.79
CA PHE A 110 1.72 -2.81 -2.23
C PHE A 110 2.31 -1.87 -1.17
N GLY A 111 1.87 -2.01 0.09
CA GLY A 111 2.52 -1.40 1.25
C GLY A 111 2.29 0.10 1.44
N PHE A 112 1.40 0.74 0.68
CA PHE A 112 1.09 2.16 0.87
C PHE A 112 0.63 2.45 2.30
N VAL A 113 -0.31 1.65 2.80
CA VAL A 113 -0.83 1.82 4.18
C VAL A 113 0.23 1.50 5.23
N TRP A 114 1.18 0.62 4.92
CA TRP A 114 2.27 0.28 5.84
C TRP A 114 3.26 1.43 5.98
N VAL A 115 3.61 2.07 4.85
CA VAL A 115 4.45 3.28 4.84
C VAL A 115 3.73 4.42 5.56
N GLN A 116 2.43 4.56 5.33
CA GLN A 116 1.62 5.57 6.01
C GLN A 116 1.64 5.38 7.54
N ASP A 117 1.31 4.18 8.03
CA ASP A 117 1.31 3.89 9.47
C ASP A 117 2.71 4.05 10.10
N LEU A 118 3.77 3.63 9.39
CA LEU A 118 5.15 3.79 9.86
C LEU A 118 5.55 5.27 10.03
N ILE A 119 5.24 6.11 9.03
CA ILE A 119 5.60 7.52 9.05
C ILE A 119 4.74 8.29 10.06
N GLU A 120 3.44 8.02 10.13
CA GLU A 120 2.54 8.67 11.10
C GLU A 120 2.95 8.38 12.54
N ARG A 121 3.30 7.12 12.86
CA ARG A 121 3.85 6.77 14.17
C ARG A 121 5.13 7.55 14.47
N ALA A 122 6.07 7.60 13.52
CA ALA A 122 7.31 8.34 13.70
C ALA A 122 7.09 9.85 13.93
N ILE A 123 6.13 10.45 13.22
CA ILE A 123 5.75 11.87 13.41
C ILE A 123 5.19 12.07 14.82
N ILE A 124 4.30 11.19 15.28
CA ILE A 124 3.71 11.26 16.62
C ILE A 124 4.79 11.13 17.69
N ASP A 125 5.70 10.17 17.56
CA ASP A 125 6.81 9.97 18.51
C ASP A 125 7.67 11.23 18.64
N LEU A 126 7.99 11.86 17.51
CA LEU A 126 8.79 13.08 17.48
C LEU A 126 8.03 14.31 18.03
N GLN A 127 6.73 14.43 17.75
CA GLN A 127 5.91 15.54 18.26
C GLN A 127 5.65 15.43 19.77
N VAL A 128 5.46 14.22 20.29
CA VAL A 128 5.19 13.98 21.71
C VAL A 128 6.50 13.92 22.52
N GLY A 129 7.63 13.59 21.89
CA GLY A 129 8.94 13.48 22.54
C GLY A 129 9.09 12.21 23.39
N ARG A 130 8.31 11.17 23.12
CA ARG A 130 8.40 9.84 23.74
C ARG A 130 7.97 8.77 22.75
N ASP A 131 8.49 7.56 22.90
CA ASP A 131 8.07 6.43 22.08
C ASP A 131 6.62 6.02 22.40
N VAL A 132 5.73 6.15 21.42
CA VAL A 132 4.31 5.78 21.48
C VAL A 132 4.13 4.48 20.69
N VAL A 133 4.45 3.35 21.34
CA VAL A 133 4.34 2.01 20.74
C VAL A 133 2.88 1.60 20.51
N GLU A 134 1.96 2.12 21.31
CA GLU A 134 0.54 1.79 21.31
C GLU A 134 -0.28 3.01 20.89
N PRO A 135 -1.31 2.87 20.03
CA PRO A 135 -2.05 1.64 19.74
C PRO A 135 -1.60 0.86 18.50
N GLY A 136 -1.79 -0.46 18.51
CA GLY A 136 -1.72 -1.29 17.30
C GLY A 136 -2.93 -1.05 16.41
N SER A 137 -2.71 -0.71 15.14
CA SER A 137 -3.77 -0.53 14.15
C SER A 137 -4.01 -1.82 13.37
N TYR A 138 -5.28 -2.16 13.14
CA TYR A 138 -5.66 -3.23 12.24
C TYR A 138 -6.72 -2.74 11.27
N ILE A 139 -6.79 -3.36 10.09
CA ILE A 139 -7.72 -2.98 9.03
C ILE A 139 -8.67 -4.15 8.83
N GLN A 140 -9.97 -3.87 8.92
CA GLN A 140 -11.01 -4.83 8.64
C GLN A 140 -12.02 -4.19 7.71
N GLN A 141 -12.38 -4.93 6.65
CA GLN A 141 -13.44 -4.50 5.77
C GLN A 141 -14.81 -4.78 6.38
N PHE A 142 -15.75 -3.88 6.10
CA PHE A 142 -17.15 -4.13 6.41
C PHE A 142 -17.68 -5.32 5.60
N PRO A 143 -18.31 -6.31 6.23
CA PRO A 143 -18.87 -7.44 5.51
C PRO A 143 -20.02 -6.98 4.62
N TYR A 144 -20.02 -7.43 3.37
CA TYR A 144 -21.13 -7.19 2.45
C TYR A 144 -22.22 -8.25 2.70
N PRO A 145 -23.53 -7.91 2.65
CA PRO A 145 -24.61 -8.90 2.74
C PRO A 145 -24.51 -9.94 1.60
N CYS A 146 -25.21 -11.07 1.72
CA CYS A 146 -25.24 -12.09 0.67
C CYS A 146 -25.65 -11.46 -0.68
N TYR A 147 -24.76 -11.52 -1.65
CA TYR A 147 -24.93 -10.90 -2.97
C TYR A 147 -24.71 -11.93 -4.07
N VAL A 148 -25.67 -12.01 -4.98
CA VAL A 148 -25.60 -12.88 -6.16
C VAL A 148 -25.14 -12.04 -7.34
N TRP A 149 -24.01 -12.41 -7.94
CA TRP A 149 -23.48 -11.76 -9.13
C TRP A 149 -24.15 -12.33 -10.38
N ASP A 150 -25.23 -11.67 -10.83
CA ASP A 150 -25.91 -12.01 -12.10
C ASP A 150 -25.64 -10.94 -13.17
N GLN A 151 -24.60 -11.17 -13.98
CA GLN A 151 -24.25 -10.28 -15.09
C GLN A 151 -25.31 -10.27 -16.19
N PHE A 152 -26.01 -11.40 -16.39
CA PHE A 152 -27.03 -11.51 -17.42
C PHE A 152 -28.25 -10.67 -17.06
N MET A 153 -28.74 -10.77 -15.81
CA MET A 153 -29.85 -9.96 -15.32
C MET A 153 -29.53 -8.46 -15.43
N PHE A 154 -28.33 -8.05 -15.03
CA PHE A 154 -27.91 -6.65 -15.13
C PHE A 154 -27.88 -6.16 -16.58
N MET A 155 -27.39 -6.97 -17.52
CA MET A 155 -27.37 -6.65 -18.95
C MET A 155 -28.79 -6.57 -19.53
N ILE A 156 -29.62 -7.58 -19.27
CA ILE A 156 -30.94 -7.67 -19.89
C ILE A 156 -31.88 -6.57 -19.38
N GLU A 157 -31.78 -6.16 -18.11
CA GLU A 157 -32.53 -5.02 -17.56
C GLU A 157 -32.32 -3.73 -18.38
N HIS A 158 -31.09 -3.50 -18.85
CA HIS A 158 -30.76 -2.31 -19.64
C HIS A 158 -31.06 -2.47 -21.14
N VAL A 159 -31.00 -3.70 -21.68
CA VAL A 159 -31.21 -3.98 -23.12
C VAL A 159 -32.68 -4.24 -23.47
N MET A 160 -33.49 -4.75 -22.54
CA MET A 160 -34.89 -5.12 -22.76
C MET A 160 -35.76 -3.97 -23.28
N PRO A 161 -35.74 -2.76 -22.69
CA PRO A 161 -36.55 -1.65 -23.20
C PRO A 161 -36.21 -1.30 -24.66
N LEU A 162 -34.91 -1.34 -25.00
CA LEU A 162 -34.43 -1.08 -26.35
C LEU A 162 -34.92 -2.15 -27.34
N CYS A 163 -34.81 -3.44 -27.00
CA CYS A 163 -35.36 -4.52 -27.83
C CYS A 163 -36.88 -4.42 -28.03
N LEU A 164 -37.62 -4.06 -26.97
CA LEU A 164 -39.07 -3.87 -27.04
C LEU A 164 -39.45 -2.70 -27.96
N THR A 165 -38.74 -1.57 -27.86
CA THR A 165 -38.98 -0.43 -28.75
C THR A 165 -38.70 -0.76 -30.22
N PHE A 166 -37.63 -1.50 -30.52
CA PHE A 166 -37.35 -1.94 -31.88
C PHE A 166 -38.40 -2.91 -32.40
N SER A 167 -38.81 -3.91 -31.60
CA SER A 167 -39.87 -4.84 -31.99
C SER A 167 -41.18 -4.11 -32.29
N TRP A 168 -41.50 -3.08 -31.51
CA TRP A 168 -42.71 -2.28 -31.74
C TRP A 168 -42.63 -1.48 -33.05
N VAL A 169 -41.51 -0.79 -33.30
CA VAL A 169 -41.31 0.01 -34.52
C VAL A 169 -41.38 -0.83 -35.79
N TYR A 170 -40.82 -2.05 -35.79
CA TYR A 170 -40.86 -2.94 -36.95
C TYR A 170 -42.20 -3.65 -37.16
N SER A 171 -43.05 -3.70 -36.13
CA SER A 171 -44.37 -4.35 -36.23
C SER A 171 -45.46 -3.44 -36.80
N VAL A 172 -45.22 -2.12 -36.89
CA VAL A 172 -46.14 -1.12 -37.49
C VAL A 172 -45.90 -1.04 -39.00
#